data_AF-A0A416HCL7-F1
#
_entry.id   AF-A0A416HCL7-F1
#
_cell.length_a   1.000
_cell.length_b   1.000
_cell.length_c   1.000
_cell.angle_alpha   90.00
_cell.angle_beta   90.00
_cell.angle_gamma   90.00
#
_symmetry.space_group_name_H-M   'P 1'
#
loop_
_entity.id
_entity.type
_entity.pdbx_description
1 polymer ?
#
loop_
_entity_poly.entity_id
_entity_poly.type
_entity_poly.pdbx_seq_one_letter_code
_entity_poly.pdbx_strand_id
1 'polypeptide(L)' 'MYIDETIVLDKSLPTELLRDFEELRKFYESGDWLNFDLLFEVVEASAKSYYLSGRISKQDLDKIFRKYGIA' A
#
# COMPACT_ATOMS: atom_id res chain seq x y z
N MET A 1 0.92 8.76 10.49
CA MET A 1 0.53 8.03 9.28
C MET A 1 -0.99 7.94 9.20
N TYR A 2 -1.56 7.91 7.99
CA TYR A 2 -2.99 7.74 7.81
C TYR A 2 -3.25 6.77 6.66
N ILE A 3 -4.34 6.01 6.77
CA ILE A 3 -4.92 5.26 5.66
C ILE A 3 -6.18 6.03 5.24
N ASP A 4 -6.22 6.53 4.00
CA ASP A 4 -7.42 7.15 3.44
C ASP A 4 -8.46 6.08 3.10
N GLU A 5 -9.50 5.99 3.92
CA GLU A 5 -10.59 5.05 3.67
C GLU A 5 -11.47 5.45 2.48
N THR A 6 -11.39 6.69 1.99
CA THR A 6 -12.14 7.14 0.81
C THR A 6 -11.52 6.66 -0.49
N ILE A 7 -10.23 6.28 -0.47
CA ILE A 7 -9.52 5.78 -1.65
C ILE A 7 -9.67 4.26 -1.72
N VAL A 8 -10.44 3.81 -2.71
CA VAL A 8 -10.63 2.39 -3.02
C VAL A 8 -9.56 1.95 -4.03
N LEU A 9 -8.79 0.93 -3.63
CA LEU A 9 -7.81 0.28 -4.50
C LEU A 9 -8.48 -0.82 -5.32
N ASP A 10 -7.99 -1.04 -6.54
CA ASP A 10 -8.51 -2.09 -7.41
C ASP A 10 -8.11 -3.47 -6.88
N LYS A 11 -9.02 -4.44 -6.97
CA LYS A 11 -8.78 -5.85 -6.64
C LYS A 11 -7.98 -6.58 -7.72
N SER A 12 -7.77 -5.95 -8.88
CA SER A 12 -6.89 -6.45 -9.93
C SER A 12 -5.39 -6.30 -9.61
N LEU A 13 -5.05 -5.59 -8.52
CA LEU A 13 -3.67 -5.44 -8.05
C LEU A 13 -3.04 -6.81 -7.72
N PRO A 14 -1.70 -6.92 -7.77
CA PRO A 14 -0.98 -8.13 -7.40
C PRO A 14 -1.40 -8.63 -6.01
N THR A 15 -1.67 -9.93 -5.90
CA THR A 15 -2.16 -10.57 -4.66
C THR A 15 -1.25 -10.32 -3.47
N GLU A 16 0.07 -10.27 -3.68
CA GLU A 16 1.06 -9.96 -2.65
C GLU A 16 0.82 -8.55 -2.08
N LEU A 17 0.66 -7.56 -2.96
CA LEU A 17 0.38 -6.18 -2.57
C LEU A 17 -0.95 -6.04 -1.82
N LEU A 18 -1.99 -6.78 -2.24
CA LEU A 18 -3.27 -6.81 -1.54
C LEU A 18 -3.15 -7.38 -0.13
N ARG A 19 -2.32 -8.42 0.07
CA ARG A 19 -2.05 -8.99 1.40
C ARG A 19 -1.31 -7.99 2.29
N ASP A 20 -0.30 -7.32 1.74
CA ASP A 20 0.46 -6.32 2.49
C ASP A 20 -0.46 -5.16 2.93
N PHE A 21 -1.43 -4.76 2.10
CA PHE A 21 -2.44 -3.76 2.48
C PHE A 21 -3.35 -4.21 3.61
N GLU A 22 -3.74 -5.49 3.64
CA GLU A 22 -4.52 -6.06 4.75
C GLU A 22 -3.71 -6.09 6.04
N GLU A 23 -2.41 -6.42 5.96
CA GLU A 23 -1.52 -6.41 7.12
C GLU A 23 -1.25 -4.99 7.63
N LEU A 24 -1.02 -4.02 6.75
CA LEU A 24 -0.92 -2.61 7.11
C LEU A 24 -2.15 -2.13 7.87
N ARG A 25 -3.36 -2.49 7.40
CA ARG A 25 -4.60 -2.15 8.10
C ARG A 25 -4.63 -2.79 9.49
N LYS A 26 -4.24 -4.06 9.64
CA LYS A 26 -4.21 -4.73 10.95
C LYS A 26 -3.28 -4.01 11.93
N PHE A 27 -2.08 -3.63 11.51
CA PHE A 27 -1.14 -2.89 12.37
C PHE A 27 -1.65 -1.49 12.72
N TYR A 28 -2.28 -0.82 11.77
CA TYR A 28 -2.91 0.49 12.01
C TYR A 28 -4.05 0.39 13.04
N GLU A 29 -4.93 -0.60 12.91
CA GLU A 29 -6.06 -0.83 13.81
C GLU A 29 -5.61 -1.30 15.21
N SER A 30 -4.53 -2.08 15.30
CA SER A 30 -3.98 -2.53 16.59
C SER A 30 -3.12 -1.48 17.29
N GLY A 31 -2.75 -0.39 16.61
CA GLY A 31 -1.83 0.64 17.11
C GLY A 31 -0.37 0.17 17.17
N ASP A 32 -0.01 -0.88 16.41
CA ASP A 32 1.35 -1.41 16.32
C ASP A 32 2.17 -0.60 15.30
N TRP A 33 2.55 0.61 15.71
CA TRP A 33 3.24 1.57 14.84
C TRP A 33 4.60 1.07 14.35
N LEU A 34 5.32 0.28 15.14
CA LEU A 34 6.62 -0.25 14.73
C LEU A 34 6.50 -1.19 13.54
N ASN A 35 5.58 -2.17 13.61
CA ASN A 35 5.37 -3.09 12.49
C ASN A 35 4.68 -2.40 11.31
N PHE A 36 3.81 -1.42 11.59
CA PHE A 36 3.25 -0.57 10.54
C PHE A 36 4.34 0.11 9.72
N ASP A 37 5.28 0.81 10.38
CA ASP A 37 6.34 1.56 9.71
C ASP A 37 7.27 0.63 8.92
N LEU A 38 7.64 -0.52 9.49
CA LEU A 38 8.47 -1.53 8.81
C LEU A 38 7.80 -2.09 7.55
N LEU A 39 6.52 -2.44 7.63
CA LEU A 39 5.79 -2.97 6.48
C LEU A 39 5.51 -1.88 5.43
N PHE A 40 5.28 -0.64 5.87
CA PHE A 40 5.00 0.48 5.00
C PHE A 40 6.14 0.74 4.00
N GLU A 41 7.40 0.71 4.48
CA GLU A 41 8.60 0.83 3.63
C GLU A 41 8.66 -0.29 2.57
N VAL A 42 8.31 -1.52 2.96
CA VAL A 42 8.25 -2.66 2.04
C VAL A 42 7.17 -2.48 0.98
N VAL A 43 5.98 -2.02 1.38
CA VAL A 43 4.86 -1.76 0.46
C VAL A 43 5.20 -0.68 -0.55
N GLU A 44 5.85 0.41 -0.11
CA GLU A 44 6.29 1.47 -1.01
C GLU A 44 7.27 0.94 -2.07
N ALA A 45 8.29 0.18 -1.63
CA ALA A 45 9.27 -0.43 -2.52
C ALA A 45 8.62 -1.43 -3.50
N SER A 46 7.72 -2.27 -3.00
CA SER A 46 6.97 -3.25 -3.80
C SER A 46 6.09 -2.55 -4.84
N ALA A 47 5.30 -1.54 -4.46
CA ALA A 47 4.44 -0.79 -5.39
C ALA A 47 5.26 -0.16 -6.53
N LYS A 48 6.41 0.46 -6.21
CA LYS A 48 7.34 1.00 -7.20
C LYS A 48 7.87 -0.09 -8.14
N SER A 49 8.24 -1.26 -7.60
CA SER A 49 8.72 -2.41 -8.38
C SER A 49 7.63 -2.98 -9.32
N TYR A 50 6.39 -3.11 -8.85
CA TYR A 50 5.26 -3.55 -9.69
C TYR A 50 4.97 -2.56 -10.81
N TYR A 51 5.10 -1.26 -10.55
CA TYR A 51 4.96 -0.24 -11.59
C TYR A 51 6.08 -0.35 -12.63
N LEU A 52 7.34 -0.46 -12.20
CA LEU A 52 8.49 -0.59 -13.11
C LEU A 52 8.43 -1.87 -13.96
N SER A 53 7.85 -2.94 -13.44
CA SER A 53 7.62 -4.19 -14.18
C SER A 53 6.36 -4.20 -15.05
N GLY A 54 5.59 -3.10 -15.06
CA GLY A 54 4.35 -2.98 -15.84
C GLY A 54 3.17 -3.81 -15.33
N ARG A 55 3.26 -4.33 -14.10
CA ARG A 55 2.19 -5.13 -13.45
C ARG A 55 1.07 -4.25 -12.89
N ILE A 56 1.35 -2.98 -12.61
CA ILE A 56 0.35 -1.97 -12.22
C ILE A 56 0.56 -0.71 -13.05
N SER A 57 -0.51 0.05 -13.26
CA SER A 57 -0.43 1.31 -14.00
C SER A 57 0.11 2.44 -13.11
N LYS A 58 0.51 3.56 -13.75
CA LYS A 58 0.83 4.79 -13.00
C LYS A 58 -0.35 5.29 -12.17
N GLN A 59 -1.58 5.14 -12.67
CA GLN A 59 -2.79 5.55 -11.94
C GLN A 59 -3.00 4.72 -10.67
N ASP A 60 -2.66 3.43 -10.73
CA ASP A 60 -2.71 2.55 -9.57
C ASP A 60 -1.67 2.95 -8.53
N LEU A 61 -0.44 3.20 -8.97
CA LEU A 61 0.63 3.69 -8.09
C LEU A 61 0.24 5.01 -7.41
N ASP A 62 -0.26 5.99 -8.16
CA ASP A 62 -0.68 7.28 -7.64
C ASP A 62 -1.82 7.14 -6.61
N LYS A 63 -2.76 6.21 -6.82
CA LYS A 63 -3.83 5.92 -5.85
C LYS A 63 -3.30 5.29 -4.58
N ILE A 64 -2.39 4.32 -4.69
CA ILE A 64 -1.74 3.68 -3.53
C ILE A 64 -1.03 4.74 -2.71
N PHE A 65 -0.25 5.62 -3.34
CA PHE A 65 0.51 6.64 -2.64
C PHE A 65 -0.40 7.65 -1.93
N ARG A 66 -1.48 8.10 -2.58
CA ARG A 66 -2.47 8.96 -1.94
C ARG A 66 -3.17 8.29 -0.77
N LYS A 67 -3.51 7.00 -0.89
CA LYS A 67 -4.18 6.24 0.17
C LYS A 67 -3.34 6.16 1.42
N TYR A 68 -2.05 5.92 1.30
CA TYR A 68 -1.17 5.73 2.46
C TYR A 68 -0.35 6.99 2.82
N GLY A 69 -0.53 8.09 2.09
CA GLY A 69 0.21 9.34 2.33
C GLY A 69 1.69 9.27 1.97
N ILE A 70 2.05 8.44 0.99
CA ILE A 70 3.41 8.35 0.44
C ILE A 70 3.66 9.59 -0.43
N ALA A 71 4.69 10.37 -0.10
CA ALA A 71 5.06 11.62 -0.77
C ALA A 71 6.19 11.43 -1.80
#